data_AF-A0A261U0N0-F1
#
_entry.id   AF-A0A261U0N0-F1
#
_cell.length_a   1.000
_cell.length_b   1.000
_cell.length_c   1.000
_cell.angle_alpha   90.00
_cell.angle_beta   90.00
_cell.angle_gamma   90.00
#
_symmetry.space_group_name_H-M   'P 1'
#
loop_
_entity.id
_entity.type
_entity.pdbx_description
1 polymer ?
#
loop_
_entity_poly.entity_id
_entity_poly.type
_entity_poly.pdbx_seq_one_letter_code
_entity_poly.pdbx_strand_id
1 'polypeptide(L)'
;MRAVWRIAEGGPGATRIRLARLAPHPASLMLGGMQPNIEALTPDEQRVLDEQFAHADELVQSLTGKPLDGTLSDLVRLQRLLDTKTIEPEAEYTLTSLGVAFGRVLTRNHPDYQWWITEDEYGRDPVVRYKETSLLVFPSIMLLKRVESRSEFTVPGLYEEMLAQLEDLRLQYYADA
;
A
#
# COMPACT_ATOMS: atom_id res chain seq x y z
N MET A 1 -26.92 15.16 26.16
CA MET A 1 -27.17 15.50 24.75
C MET A 1 -25.84 15.50 24.02
N ARG A 2 -25.54 14.47 23.22
CA ARG A 2 -24.39 14.43 22.30
C ARG A 2 -24.93 13.97 20.96
N ALA A 3 -24.69 14.77 19.93
CA ALA A 3 -25.18 14.55 18.59
C ALA A 3 -24.50 13.32 17.98
N VAL A 4 -25.33 12.37 17.58
CA VAL A 4 -24.99 11.24 16.71
C VAL A 4 -25.03 11.77 15.28
N TRP A 5 -23.91 11.78 14.58
CA TRP A 5 -23.93 12.00 13.13
C TRP A 5 -24.10 10.65 12.45
N ARG A 6 -25.25 10.51 11.79
CA ARG A 6 -25.64 9.43 10.90
C ARG A 6 -25.82 10.07 9.51
N ILE A 7 -25.04 9.62 8.52
CA ILE A 7 -25.22 9.93 7.09
C ILE A 7 -24.97 8.60 6.38
N ALA A 8 -26.00 7.83 6.03
CA ALA A 8 -26.87 7.90 4.85
C ALA A 8 -26.26 7.19 3.61
N GLU A 9 -26.74 5.96 3.43
CA GLU A 9 -27.13 5.27 2.18
C GLU A 9 -26.24 5.37 0.92
N GLY A 10 -25.55 4.27 0.61
CA GLY A 10 -25.01 3.97 -0.72
C GLY A 10 -25.93 2.97 -1.46
N GLY A 11 -26.39 3.35 -2.66
CA GLY A 11 -27.29 2.58 -3.52
C GLY A 11 -26.67 1.33 -4.19
N PRO A 12 -27.43 0.64 -5.06
CA PRO A 12 -27.12 -0.70 -5.53
C PRO A 12 -26.04 -0.67 -6.61
N GLY A 13 -24.79 -0.83 -6.18
CA GLY A 13 -23.61 -0.98 -7.02
C GLY A 13 -22.52 -1.74 -6.27
N ALA A 14 -22.90 -2.82 -5.59
CA ALA A 14 -21.96 -3.69 -4.89
C ALA A 14 -21.15 -4.50 -5.91
N THR A 15 -20.09 -3.89 -6.44
CA THR A 15 -19.02 -4.61 -7.13
C THR A 15 -18.37 -5.51 -6.09
N ARG A 16 -18.74 -6.79 -6.12
CA ARG A 16 -18.09 -7.86 -5.37
C ARG A 16 -16.66 -8.00 -5.90
N ILE A 17 -15.72 -7.24 -5.35
CA ILE A 17 -14.30 -7.53 -5.54
C ILE A 17 -14.01 -8.78 -4.71
N ARG A 18 -14.00 -9.94 -5.38
CA ARG A 18 -13.45 -11.16 -4.82
C ARG A 18 -11.95 -10.95 -4.65
N LEU A 19 -11.53 -10.81 -3.40
CA LEU A 19 -10.15 -10.86 -2.94
C LEU A 19 -9.52 -12.22 -3.31
N ALA A 20 -9.07 -12.36 -4.55
CA ALA A 20 -8.20 -13.46 -4.95
C ALA A 20 -6.76 -13.10 -4.54
N ARG A 21 -6.36 -13.57 -3.35
CA ARG A 21 -5.05 -14.20 -3.11
C ARG A 21 -3.83 -13.51 -3.74
N LEU A 22 -3.62 -12.22 -3.49
CA LEU A 22 -2.32 -11.57 -3.70
C LEU A 22 -1.52 -11.62 -2.39
N ALA A 23 -1.01 -12.81 -2.08
CA ALA A 23 0.24 -12.88 -1.34
C ALA A 23 1.34 -12.66 -2.39
N PRO A 24 2.24 -11.66 -2.25
CA PRO A 24 3.41 -11.64 -3.09
C PRO A 24 4.26 -12.86 -2.70
N HIS A 25 4.24 -13.90 -3.53
CA HIS A 25 5.26 -14.93 -3.48
C HIS A 25 6.46 -14.42 -4.29
N PRO A 26 7.71 -14.61 -3.83
CA PRO A 26 8.95 -14.22 -4.51
C PRO A 26 9.18 -14.81 -5.93
N ALA A 27 8.20 -15.50 -6.50
CA ALA A 27 8.31 -16.12 -7.80
C ALA A 27 6.99 -15.95 -8.54
N SER A 28 6.95 -15.10 -9.57
CA SER A 28 6.00 -15.19 -10.69
C SER A 28 6.14 -16.50 -11.48
N LEU A 29 6.54 -17.60 -10.84
CA LEU A 29 6.77 -18.86 -11.53
C LEU A 29 5.42 -19.53 -11.84
N MET A 30 5.14 -19.53 -13.13
CA MET A 30 4.80 -20.74 -13.88
C MET A 30 3.35 -21.23 -13.81
N LEU A 31 2.40 -20.39 -14.23
CA LEU A 31 1.21 -20.85 -14.98
C LEU A 31 0.94 -19.79 -16.06
N GLY A 32 0.96 -20.20 -17.34
CA GLY A 32 0.93 -19.30 -18.48
C GLY A 32 -0.26 -18.34 -18.48
N GLY A 33 0.03 -17.04 -18.61
CA GLY A 33 -0.95 -15.99 -18.84
C GLY A 33 -0.45 -14.61 -18.44
N MET A 34 0.17 -13.90 -19.39
CA MET A 34 0.49 -12.46 -19.43
C MET A 34 1.44 -11.90 -18.35
N GLN A 35 2.58 -11.35 -18.79
CA GLN A 35 3.36 -10.42 -17.94
C GLN A 35 2.56 -9.12 -17.81
N PRO A 36 2.39 -8.56 -16.61
CA PRO A 36 1.73 -7.26 -16.49
C PRO A 36 2.50 -6.20 -17.27
N ASN A 37 1.78 -5.29 -17.91
CA ASN A 37 2.38 -4.13 -18.56
C ASN A 37 2.80 -3.13 -17.47
N ILE A 38 4.05 -2.66 -17.50
CA ILE A 38 4.58 -1.74 -16.48
C ILE A 38 4.91 -0.40 -17.13
N GLU A 39 4.22 0.65 -16.69
CA GLU A 39 4.29 1.99 -17.27
C GLU A 39 4.58 3.06 -16.23
N ALA A 40 5.17 4.16 -16.68
CA ALA A 40 5.36 5.32 -15.84
C ALA A 40 4.01 5.90 -15.41
N LEU A 41 3.94 6.44 -14.19
CA LEU A 41 2.77 7.17 -13.71
C LEU A 41 2.42 8.33 -14.66
N THR A 42 1.15 8.41 -15.03
CA THR A 42 0.57 9.61 -15.60
C THR A 42 0.37 10.68 -14.51
N PRO A 43 0.21 11.97 -14.89
CA PRO A 43 -0.09 13.03 -13.92
C PRO A 43 -1.38 12.79 -13.11
N ASP A 44 -2.39 12.14 -13.70
CA ASP A 44 -3.64 11.82 -13.00
C ASP A 44 -3.45 10.71 -11.96
N GLU A 45 -2.67 9.68 -12.28
CA GLU A 45 -2.34 8.62 -11.34
C GLU A 45 -1.45 9.13 -10.19
N GLN A 46 -0.50 10.03 -10.49
CA GLN A 46 0.27 10.72 -9.46
C GLN A 46 -0.63 11.53 -8.52
N ARG A 47 -1.60 12.26 -9.06
CA ARG A 47 -2.57 13.04 -8.27
C ARG A 47 -3.40 12.14 -7.35
N VAL A 48 -3.82 10.96 -7.80
CA VAL A 48 -4.54 9.99 -6.95
C VAL A 48 -3.66 9.51 -5.79
N LEU A 49 -2.38 9.20 -6.03
CA LEU A 49 -1.43 8.84 -4.97
C LEU A 49 -1.23 10.00 -3.98
N ASP A 50 -1.16 11.23 -4.47
CA ASP A 50 -1.02 12.42 -3.62
C ASP A 50 -2.27 12.66 -2.76
N GLU A 51 -3.47 12.48 -3.32
CA GLU A 51 -4.75 12.56 -2.60
C GLU A 51 -4.86 11.47 -1.51
N GLN A 52 -4.46 10.24 -1.82
CA GLN A 52 -4.39 9.15 -0.84
C GLN A 52 -3.37 9.44 0.26
N PHE A 53 -2.20 9.95 -0.08
CA PHE A 53 -1.21 10.35 0.91
C PHE A 53 -1.75 11.46 1.82
N ALA A 54 -2.39 12.48 1.26
CA ALA A 54 -2.98 13.58 2.03
C ALA A 54 -4.07 13.10 3.00
N HIS A 55 -4.91 12.13 2.58
CA HIS A 55 -5.90 11.50 3.45
C HIS A 55 -5.24 10.76 4.63
N ALA A 56 -4.17 10.00 4.38
CA ALA A 56 -3.41 9.35 5.44
C ALA A 56 -2.76 10.35 6.40
N ASP A 57 -2.19 11.44 5.86
CA ASP A 57 -1.54 12.50 6.62
C ASP A 57 -2.53 13.21 7.55
N GLU A 58 -3.72 13.56 7.06
CA GLU A 58 -4.76 14.22 7.86
C GLU A 58 -5.16 13.37 9.07
N LEU A 59 -5.38 12.07 8.87
CA LEU A 59 -5.74 11.15 9.95
C LEU A 59 -4.63 11.03 11.00
N VAL A 60 -3.38 10.86 10.54
CA VAL A 60 -2.21 10.74 11.42
C VAL A 60 -1.94 12.05 12.16
N GLN A 61 -2.02 13.18 11.48
CA GLN A 61 -1.80 14.50 12.08
C GLN A 61 -2.86 14.82 13.12
N SER A 62 -4.13 14.48 12.85
CA SER A 62 -5.23 14.65 13.80
C SER A 62 -5.02 13.86 15.10
N LEU A 63 -4.43 12.67 15.01
CA LEU A 63 -4.14 11.82 16.16
C LEU A 63 -2.85 12.20 16.90
N THR A 64 -1.78 12.49 16.15
CA THR A 64 -0.41 12.60 16.68
C THR A 64 0.11 14.02 16.81
N GLY A 65 -0.58 15.00 16.21
CA GLY A 65 -0.15 16.40 16.11
C GLY A 65 1.05 16.62 15.17
N LYS A 66 1.49 15.60 14.42
CA LYS A 66 2.64 15.69 13.52
C LYS A 66 2.27 15.13 12.13
N PRO A 67 2.69 15.81 11.05
CA PRO A 67 2.47 15.29 9.71
C PRO A 67 3.38 14.11 9.40
N LEU A 68 3.02 13.39 8.35
CA LEU A 68 3.81 12.42 7.63
C LEU A 68 4.80 13.13 6.70
N ASP A 69 6.01 12.62 6.59
CA ASP A 69 7.11 13.20 5.80
C ASP A 69 7.89 12.17 4.98
N GLY A 70 7.47 10.90 5.01
CA GLY A 70 8.10 9.74 4.41
C GLY A 70 9.32 9.22 5.18
N THR A 71 9.63 9.74 6.37
CA THR A 71 10.72 9.20 7.19
C THR A 71 10.29 7.92 7.89
N LEU A 72 11.24 7.13 8.41
CA LEU A 72 10.95 5.93 9.20
C LEU A 72 10.06 6.21 10.43
N SER A 73 10.02 7.45 10.93
CA SER A 73 9.12 7.83 12.03
C SER A 73 7.64 7.70 11.66
N ASP A 74 7.30 7.75 10.37
CA ASP A 74 5.93 7.57 9.88
C ASP A 74 5.40 6.17 10.14
N LEU A 75 6.26 5.14 10.13
CA LEU A 75 5.83 3.77 10.45
C LEU A 75 5.25 3.67 11.87
N VAL A 76 5.86 4.37 12.83
CA VAL A 76 5.37 4.45 14.22
C VAL A 76 4.08 5.26 14.31
N ARG A 77 3.95 6.33 13.51
CA ARG A 77 2.73 7.15 13.47
C ARG A 77 1.55 6.39 12.87
N LEU A 78 1.78 5.66 11.78
CA LEU A 78 0.81 4.76 11.15
C LEU A 78 0.38 3.65 12.12
N GLN A 79 1.33 3.04 12.85
CA GLN A 79 1.01 2.06 13.90
C GLN A 79 0.06 2.65 14.94
N ARG A 80 0.36 3.84 15.47
CA ARG A 80 -0.49 4.50 16.48
C ARG A 80 -1.91 4.73 15.98
N LEU A 81 -2.08 5.07 14.70
CA LEU A 81 -3.39 5.22 14.09
C LEU A 81 -4.14 3.88 14.00
N LEU A 82 -3.48 2.79 13.63
CA LEU A 82 -4.10 1.47 13.60
C LEU A 82 -4.43 0.94 15.02
N ASP A 83 -3.60 1.27 16.01
CA ASP A 83 -3.79 0.87 17.41
C ASP A 83 -5.05 1.47 18.05
N THR A 84 -5.59 2.56 17.49
CA THR A 84 -6.87 3.11 17.97
C THR A 84 -8.04 2.16 17.72
N LYS A 85 -7.89 1.23 16.76
CA LYS A 85 -8.93 0.29 16.31
C LYS A 85 -10.23 0.99 15.87
N THR A 86 -10.12 2.24 15.41
CA THR A 86 -11.27 3.02 14.90
C THR A 86 -11.48 2.88 13.40
N ILE A 87 -10.52 2.29 12.68
CA ILE A 87 -10.59 2.04 11.24
C ILE A 87 -11.13 0.62 11.06
N GLU A 88 -12.31 0.51 10.46
CA GLU A 88 -12.92 -0.79 10.16
C GLU A 88 -12.12 -1.54 9.08
N PRO A 89 -12.05 -2.88 9.14
CA PRO A 89 -11.38 -3.68 8.11
C PRO A 89 -11.90 -3.44 6.68
N GLU A 90 -13.16 -3.04 6.54
CA GLU A 90 -13.81 -2.74 5.26
C GLU A 90 -13.56 -1.30 4.78
N ALA A 91 -12.84 -0.47 5.53
CA ALA A 91 -12.49 0.90 5.16
C ALA A 91 -11.36 0.94 4.11
N GLU A 92 -11.60 0.32 2.95
CA GLU A 92 -10.63 0.04 1.90
C GLU A 92 -9.85 1.29 1.46
N TYR A 93 -10.54 2.39 1.16
CA TYR A 93 -9.87 3.63 0.75
C TYR A 93 -8.93 4.17 1.83
N THR A 94 -9.34 4.08 3.11
CA THR A 94 -8.50 4.56 4.23
C THR A 94 -7.28 3.65 4.40
N LEU A 95 -7.49 2.34 4.45
CA LEU A 95 -6.40 1.38 4.62
C LEU A 95 -5.41 1.41 3.45
N THR A 96 -5.90 1.61 2.23
CA THR A 96 -5.04 1.75 1.06
C THR A 96 -4.28 3.08 1.03
N SER A 97 -4.89 4.16 1.50
CA SER A 97 -4.22 5.45 1.73
C SER A 97 -3.08 5.33 2.76
N LEU A 98 -3.29 4.61 3.86
CA LEU A 98 -2.21 4.30 4.80
C LEU A 98 -1.10 3.47 4.13
N GLY A 99 -1.47 2.55 3.23
CA GLY A 99 -0.54 1.79 2.41
C GLY A 99 0.29 2.66 1.46
N VAL A 100 -0.29 3.72 0.88
CA VAL A 100 0.44 4.71 0.08
C VAL A 100 1.45 5.48 0.94
N ALA A 101 1.06 5.91 2.15
CA ALA A 101 1.99 6.53 3.09
C ALA A 101 3.15 5.60 3.48
N PHE A 102 2.84 4.32 3.74
CA PHE A 102 3.83 3.27 3.96
C PHE A 102 4.78 3.10 2.75
N GLY A 103 4.24 3.10 1.53
CA GLY A 103 5.03 3.06 0.29
C GLY A 103 5.91 4.29 0.10
N ARG A 104 5.46 5.48 0.53
CA ARG A 104 6.28 6.70 0.52
C ARG A 104 7.49 6.58 1.43
N VAL A 105 7.38 5.85 2.55
CA VAL A 105 8.55 5.52 3.39
C VAL A 105 9.53 4.66 2.62
N LEU A 106 9.08 3.67 1.86
CA LEU A 106 9.96 2.87 1.00
C LEU A 106 10.69 3.73 -0.04
N THR A 107 9.95 4.46 -0.88
CA THR A 107 10.55 5.19 -2.01
C THR A 107 11.42 6.37 -1.58
N ARG A 108 11.15 6.99 -0.42
CA ARG A 108 11.98 8.08 0.12
C ARG A 108 13.31 7.58 0.67
N ASN A 109 13.33 6.40 1.31
CA ASN A 109 14.52 5.86 1.96
C ASN A 109 15.32 4.93 1.03
N HIS A 110 14.74 4.47 -0.08
CA HIS A 110 15.37 3.60 -1.07
C HIS A 110 15.13 4.14 -2.49
N PRO A 111 16.02 5.01 -3.03
CA PRO A 111 15.82 5.68 -4.31
C PRO A 111 15.70 4.77 -5.53
N ASP A 112 16.21 3.54 -5.46
CA ASP A 112 16.06 2.53 -6.52
C ASP A 112 14.63 1.98 -6.63
N TYR A 113 13.77 2.28 -5.66
CA TYR A 113 12.36 1.92 -5.64
C TYR A 113 11.51 3.13 -5.97
N GLN A 114 10.78 3.07 -7.08
CA GLN A 114 9.95 4.18 -7.56
C GLN A 114 8.53 3.73 -7.85
N TRP A 115 7.57 4.65 -7.81
CA TRP A 115 6.19 4.35 -8.17
C TRP A 115 6.03 4.23 -9.69
N TRP A 116 5.29 3.21 -10.10
CA TRP A 116 4.92 2.86 -11.46
C TRP A 116 3.47 2.39 -11.48
N ILE A 117 2.93 2.17 -12.67
CA ILE A 117 1.63 1.52 -12.86
C ILE A 117 1.86 0.13 -13.43
N THR A 118 1.15 -0.84 -12.89
CA THR A 118 0.97 -2.15 -13.49
C THR A 118 -0.42 -2.22 -14.12
N GLU A 119 -0.54 -2.81 -15.31
CA GLU A 119 -1.82 -3.09 -15.95
C GLU A 119 -1.93 -4.56 -16.34
N ASP A 120 -3.05 -5.17 -15.95
CA ASP A 120 -3.46 -6.51 -16.36
C ASP A 120 -4.94 -6.54 -16.79
N GLU A 121 -5.51 -7.73 -16.95
CA GLU A 121 -6.92 -7.89 -17.36
C GLU A 121 -7.94 -7.42 -16.31
N TYR A 122 -7.50 -7.19 -15.06
CA TYR A 122 -8.34 -6.77 -13.93
C TYR A 122 -8.26 -5.28 -13.65
N GLY A 123 -7.22 -4.59 -14.12
CA GLY A 123 -7.14 -3.14 -14.05
C GLY A 123 -5.73 -2.57 -14.02
N ARG A 124 -5.68 -1.28 -13.67
CA ARG A 124 -4.45 -0.50 -13.49
C ARG A 124 -4.25 -0.21 -12.02
N ASP A 125 -3.10 -0.60 -11.48
CA ASP A 125 -2.77 -0.43 -10.08
C ASP A 125 -1.41 0.24 -9.88
N PRO A 126 -1.28 1.16 -8.90
CA PRO A 126 0.01 1.72 -8.53
C PRO A 126 0.86 0.69 -7.77
N VAL A 127 2.10 0.57 -8.22
CA VAL A 127 3.11 -0.34 -7.66
C VAL A 127 4.40 0.39 -7.41
N VAL A 128 5.21 -0.11 -6.48
CA VAL A 128 6.59 0.31 -6.31
C VAL A 128 7.50 -0.72 -6.98
N ARG A 129 8.29 -0.26 -7.95
CA ARG A 129 9.17 -1.09 -8.79
C ARG A 129 10.62 -0.85 -8.41
N TYR A 130 11.41 -1.92 -8.32
CA TYR A 130 12.88 -1.82 -8.24
C TYR A 130 13.47 -1.59 -9.63
N LYS A 131 14.05 -0.40 -9.86
CA LYS A 131 14.66 0.01 -11.13
C LYS A 131 13.80 -0.37 -12.35
N GLU A 132 14.42 -0.84 -13.43
CA GLU A 132 13.74 -1.35 -14.62
C GLU A 132 13.57 -2.88 -14.59
N THR A 133 13.36 -3.47 -13.40
CA THR A 133 13.17 -4.93 -13.25
C THR A 133 11.69 -5.31 -13.17
N SER A 134 11.37 -6.60 -13.09
CA SER A 134 10.02 -7.09 -12.78
C SER A 134 9.77 -7.28 -11.27
N LEU A 135 10.67 -6.79 -10.41
CA LEU A 135 10.48 -6.84 -8.96
C LEU A 135 9.53 -5.71 -8.53
N LEU A 136 8.31 -6.10 -8.14
CA LEU A 136 7.21 -5.21 -7.79
C LEU A 136 6.78 -5.40 -6.34
N VAL A 137 6.36 -4.30 -5.72
CA VAL A 137 5.79 -4.24 -4.37
C VAL A 137 4.49 -3.46 -4.44
N PHE A 138 3.49 -3.90 -3.68
CA PHE A 138 2.14 -3.32 -3.68
C PHE A 138 1.83 -2.69 -2.31
N PRO A 139 2.56 -1.65 -1.88
CA PRO A 139 2.44 -1.13 -0.52
C PRO A 139 1.04 -0.58 -0.22
N SER A 140 0.32 -0.08 -1.23
CA SER A 140 -1.07 0.36 -1.15
C SER A 140 -1.97 -0.68 -0.50
N ILE A 141 -1.82 -1.98 -0.78
CA ILE A 141 -2.72 -3.01 -0.24
C ILE A 141 -2.13 -3.78 0.96
N MET A 142 -0.84 -3.60 1.30
CA MET A 142 -0.21 -4.41 2.34
C MET A 142 -0.84 -4.24 3.71
N LEU A 143 -1.13 -3.00 4.12
CA LEU A 143 -1.79 -2.72 5.40
C LEU A 143 -3.23 -3.21 5.43
N LEU A 144 -3.98 -3.00 4.35
CA LEU A 144 -5.33 -3.54 4.17
C LEU A 144 -5.34 -5.05 4.41
N LYS A 145 -4.46 -5.79 3.73
CA LYS A 145 -4.38 -7.27 3.82
C LYS A 145 -4.04 -7.74 5.23
N ARG A 146 -3.15 -7.03 5.93
CA ARG A 146 -2.80 -7.36 7.32
C ARG A 146 -3.98 -7.12 8.26
N VAL A 147 -4.69 -6.01 8.12
CA VAL A 147 -5.90 -5.70 8.91
C VAL A 147 -7.03 -6.71 8.62
N GLU A 148 -7.31 -7.02 7.36
CA GLU A 148 -8.29 -8.04 6.94
C GLU A 148 -7.99 -9.42 7.52
N SER A 149 -6.72 -9.80 7.57
CA SER A 149 -6.29 -11.11 8.11
C SER A 149 -6.52 -11.26 9.61
N ARG A 150 -6.77 -10.14 10.33
CA ARG A 150 -6.91 -10.08 11.80
C ARG A 150 -5.73 -10.70 12.56
N SER A 151 -4.58 -10.84 11.92
CA SER A 151 -3.35 -11.31 12.54
C SER A 151 -2.66 -10.15 13.24
N GLU A 152 -2.01 -10.43 14.37
CA GLU A 152 -1.19 -9.42 15.04
C GLU A 152 0.03 -9.09 14.18
N PHE A 153 0.28 -7.79 14.00
CA PHE A 153 1.45 -7.29 13.29
C PHE A 153 1.81 -5.92 13.83
N THR A 154 3.04 -5.47 13.54
CA THR A 154 3.41 -4.06 13.68
C THR A 154 3.76 -3.49 12.32
N VAL A 155 3.44 -2.22 12.07
CA VAL A 155 3.78 -1.51 10.83
C VAL A 155 5.30 -1.44 10.63
N PRO A 156 6.13 -1.14 11.65
CA PRO A 156 7.59 -1.26 11.51
C PRO A 156 8.04 -2.69 11.18
N GLY A 157 7.50 -3.71 11.86
CA GLY A 157 7.87 -5.11 11.59
C GLY A 157 7.47 -5.56 10.17
N LEU A 158 6.30 -5.15 9.69
CA LEU A 158 5.88 -5.38 8.30
C LEU A 158 6.85 -4.74 7.30
N TYR A 159 7.34 -3.53 7.60
CA TYR A 159 8.32 -2.83 6.76
C TYR A 159 9.65 -3.57 6.72
N GLU A 160 10.15 -4.02 7.88
CA GLU A 160 11.37 -4.81 7.98
C GLU A 160 11.27 -6.16 7.25
N GLU A 161 10.16 -6.88 7.43
CA GLU A 161 9.86 -8.12 6.72
C GLU A 161 9.85 -7.92 5.20
N MET A 162 9.21 -6.85 4.73
CA MET A 162 9.15 -6.48 3.32
C MET A 162 10.56 -6.21 2.77
N LEU A 163 11.37 -5.41 3.46
CA LEU A 163 12.73 -5.09 3.00
C LEU A 163 13.61 -6.34 2.94
N ALA A 164 13.53 -7.23 3.93
CA ALA A 164 14.28 -8.48 3.92
C ALA A 164 13.91 -9.35 2.71
N GLN A 165 12.60 -9.51 2.45
CA GLN A 165 12.14 -10.26 1.27
C GLN A 165 12.58 -9.64 -0.04
N LEU A 166 12.57 -8.31 -0.15
CA LEU A 166 13.02 -7.60 -1.34
C LEU A 166 14.51 -7.78 -1.58
N GLU A 167 15.32 -7.74 -0.53
CA GLU A 167 16.76 -7.94 -0.62
C GLU A 167 17.10 -9.37 -1.04
N ASP A 168 16.44 -10.38 -0.45
CA ASP A 168 16.61 -11.78 -0.84
C ASP A 168 16.29 -11.99 -2.32
N LEU A 169 15.18 -11.42 -2.79
CA LEU A 169 14.77 -11.44 -4.19
C LEU A 169 15.76 -10.74 -5.12
N ARG A 170 16.24 -9.58 -4.69
CA ARG A 170 17.22 -8.79 -5.45
C ARG A 170 18.51 -9.58 -5.60
N LEU A 171 19.04 -10.16 -4.54
CA LEU A 171 20.26 -10.96 -4.58
C LEU A 171 20.10 -12.24 -5.41
N GLN A 172 18.92 -12.87 -5.35
CA GLN A 172 18.67 -14.12 -6.07
C GLN A 172 18.50 -13.93 -7.58
N TYR A 173 17.85 -12.86 -8.03
CA TYR A 173 17.41 -12.71 -9.42
C TYR A 173 17.91 -11.45 -10.12
N TYR A 174 18.37 -10.44 -9.38
CA TYR A 174 18.68 -9.10 -9.90
C TYR A 174 19.98 -8.53 -9.31
N ALA A 175 20.94 -9.40 -8.99
CA ALA A 175 22.21 -9.00 -8.35
C ALA A 175 23.03 -8.02 -9.23
N ASP A 176 22.90 -8.14 -10.55
CA ASP A 176 23.61 -7.36 -11.55
C ASP A 176 22.81 -6.15 -12.08
N ALA A 177 21.62 -5.86 -11.52
CA ALA A 177 20.72 -4.79 -11.94
C ALA A 177 20.92 -3.48 -11.18
#